data_AF-A0A644T4Z9-F1
#
_entry.id   AF-A0A644T4Z9-F1
#
_cell.length_a   1.000
_cell.length_b   1.000
_cell.length_c   1.000
_cell.angle_alpha   90.00
_cell.angle_beta   90.00
_cell.angle_gamma   90.00
#
_symmetry.space_group_name_H-M   'P 1'
#
loop_
_entity.id
_entity.type
_entity.pdbx_description
1 polymer ?
#
loop_
_entity_poly.entity_id
_entity_poly.type
_entity_poly.pdbx_seq_one_letter_code
_entity_poly.pdbx_strand_id
1 'polypeptide(L)' 'MGKIKAIITQNVDGLPQKAGSNNVIELHRNVSKNYCINCDEEYNLDYIINSKNIPTCKYCGSIIKPYIVIISP' A
#
# COMPACT_ATOMS: atom_id res chain seq x y z
N MET A 1 25.47 -5.98 -19.53
CA MET A 1 24.26 -5.25 -19.05
C MET A 1 23.19 -6.24 -18.63
N GLY A 2 22.37 -5.90 -17.62
CA GLY A 2 21.10 -6.60 -17.29
C GLY A 2 21.19 -8.04 -16.78
N LYS A 3 21.67 -8.26 -15.55
CA LYS A 3 21.64 -9.60 -14.91
C LYS A 3 20.33 -9.90 -14.16
N ILE A 4 19.76 -8.88 -13.51
CA ILE A 4 18.55 -9.04 -12.71
C ILE A 4 17.33 -9.02 -13.62
N LYS A 5 16.49 -10.06 -13.53
CA LYS A 5 15.24 -10.18 -14.28
C LYS A 5 14.05 -9.59 -13.54
N ALA A 6 14.00 -9.76 -12.22
CA ALA A 6 12.96 -9.23 -11.34
C ALA A 6 13.51 -9.07 -9.92
N ILE A 7 12.85 -8.23 -9.13
CA ILE A 7 13.01 -8.14 -7.68
C ILE A 7 11.73 -8.65 -7.05
N ILE A 8 11.82 -9.67 -6.20
CA ILE A 8 10.69 -10.14 -5.39
C ILE A 8 10.96 -9.66 -3.96
N THR A 9 10.01 -8.92 -3.39
CA THR A 9 10.19 -8.29 -2.06
C THR A 9 8.97 -8.49 -1.18
N GLN A 10 9.22 -8.61 0.12
CA GLN A 10 8.20 -8.56 1.18
C GLN A 10 8.01 -7.15 1.74
N ASN A 11 8.88 -6.21 1.36
CA ASN A 11 8.79 -4.83 1.79
C ASN A 11 7.58 -4.15 1.15
N VAL A 12 6.94 -3.26 1.92
CA VAL A 12 5.72 -2.53 1.50
C VAL A 12 6.00 -1.07 1.16
N ASP A 13 7.26 -0.64 1.21
CA ASP A 13 7.70 0.77 1.08
C ASP A 13 7.85 1.28 -0.36
N GLY A 14 7.89 0.37 -1.34
CA GLY A 14 8.09 0.68 -2.76
C GLY A 14 9.46 1.29 -3.09
N LEU A 15 10.47 1.16 -2.22
CA LEU A 15 11.81 1.71 -2.45
C LEU A 15 12.50 1.12 -3.69
N PRO A 16 12.36 -0.17 -4.06
CA PRO A 16 12.96 -0.69 -5.28
C PRO A 16 12.50 0.06 -6.54
N GLN A 17 11.22 0.40 -6.63
CA GLN A 17 10.65 1.17 -7.73
C GLN A 17 11.15 2.62 -7.69
N LYS A 18 11.21 3.25 -6.51
CA LYS A 18 11.79 4.60 -6.33
C LYS A 18 13.27 4.66 -6.70
N ALA A 19 13.99 3.56 -6.53
CA ALA A 19 15.39 3.41 -6.94
C ALA A 19 15.56 3.07 -8.44
N GLY A 20 14.47 3.01 -9.22
CA GLY A 20 14.50 2.80 -10.67
C GLY A 20 14.35 1.35 -11.12
N SER A 21 13.97 0.43 -10.24
CA SER A 21 13.69 -0.96 -10.63
C SER A 21 12.31 -1.08 -11.27
N ASN A 22 12.25 -1.59 -12.50
CA ASN A 22 11.00 -1.65 -13.28
C ASN A 22 10.22 -2.95 -13.11
N ASN A 23 10.88 -4.06 -12.76
CA ASN A 23 10.23 -5.36 -12.58
C ASN A 23 10.29 -5.80 -11.11
N VAL A 24 9.34 -5.31 -10.32
CA VAL A 24 9.26 -5.56 -8.86
C VAL A 24 7.95 -6.24 -8.54
N ILE A 25 8.02 -7.35 -7.81
CA ILE A 25 6.86 -8.10 -7.29
C ILE A 25 6.82 -7.90 -5.78
N GLU A 26 5.81 -7.20 -5.30
CA GLU A 26 5.58 -6.91 -3.88
C GLU A 26 4.62 -7.95 -3.29
N LEU A 27 5.17 -8.93 -2.57
CA LEU A 27 4.41 -10.05 -2.01
C LEU A 27 3.35 -9.59 -1.01
N HIS A 28 3.68 -8.59 -0.20
CA HIS A 28 2.79 -8.03 0.82
C HIS A 28 2.06 -6.76 0.38
N ARG A 29 2.04 -6.49 -0.94
CA ARG A 29 1.47 -5.28 -1.54
C ARG A 29 2.22 -4.01 -1.06
N ASN A 30 1.58 -2.83 -1.15
CA ASN A 30 2.24 -1.54 -1.00
C ASN A 30 1.44 -0.59 -0.08
N VAL A 31 2.14 0.10 0.82
CA VAL A 31 1.52 1.02 1.80
C VAL A 31 1.01 2.33 1.20
N SER A 32 1.42 2.67 -0.03
CA SER A 32 0.95 3.90 -0.71
C SER A 32 -0.54 3.87 -1.07
N LYS A 33 -1.15 2.68 -1.10
CA LYS A 33 -2.57 2.49 -1.38
C LYS A 33 -3.32 2.11 -0.11
N ASN A 34 -4.53 2.63 0.05
CA ASN A 34 -5.37 2.42 1.23
C ASN A 34 -6.82 2.28 0.79
N TYR A 35 -7.60 1.43 1.45
CA TYR A 35 -8.96 1.12 1.01
C TYR A 35 -9.95 1.13 2.17
N CYS A 36 -11.14 1.65 1.93
CA CYS A 36 -12.26 1.45 2.84
C CYS A 36 -12.59 -0.04 2.97
N ILE A 37 -12.75 -0.54 4.20
CA ILE A 37 -13.05 -1.96 4.44
C ILE A 37 -14.49 -2.38 4.07
N ASN A 38 -15.34 -1.44 3.64
CA ASN A 38 -16.76 -1.70 3.38
C ASN A 38 -17.15 -1.41 1.92
N CYS A 39 -16.73 -0.27 1.37
CA CYS A 39 -17.12 0.15 0.02
C CYS A 39 -15.96 0.17 -0.98
N ASP A 40 -14.78 -0.35 -0.61
CA ASP A 40 -13.58 -0.45 -1.44
C ASP A 40 -13.05 0.88 -2.03
N GLU A 41 -13.50 2.03 -1.52
CA GLU A 41 -13.01 3.33 -1.97
C GLU A 41 -11.51 3.47 -1.68
N GLU A 42 -10.74 3.86 -2.70
CA GLU A 42 -9.29 4.05 -2.61
C GLU A 42 -8.93 5.43 -2.05
N TYR A 43 -7.95 5.45 -1.15
CA TYR A 43 -7.39 6.65 -0.56
C TYR A 43 -5.87 6.67 -0.72
N ASN A 44 -5.36 7.83 -1.13
CA ASN A 44 -3.92 8.06 -1.21
C ASN A 44 -3.29 8.26 0.17
N LEU A 45 -1.96 8.21 0.22
CA LEU A 45 -1.22 8.34 1.46
C LEU A 45 -1.42 9.71 2.15
N ASP A 46 -1.59 10.79 1.38
CA ASP A 46 -1.82 12.14 1.93
C ASP A 46 -3.08 12.20 2.78
N TYR A 47 -4.17 11.54 2.35
CA TYR A 47 -5.40 11.46 3.14
C TYR A 47 -5.17 10.79 4.49
N ILE A 48 -4.37 9.72 4.50
CA ILE A 48 -4.06 8.95 5.71
C ILE A 48 -3.16 9.74 6.66
N ILE A 49 -2.07 10.34 6.15
CA ILE A 49 -1.11 11.10 6.96
C ILE A 49 -1.77 12.32 7.61
N ASN A 50 -2.69 12.98 6.91
CA ASN A 50 -3.38 14.16 7.41
C ASN A 50 -4.61 13.84 8.29
N SER A 51 -4.91 12.56 8.54
CA SER A 51 -6.00 12.16 9.43
C SER A 51 -5.61 12.36 10.90
N LYS A 52 -6.39 13.14 11.65
CA LYS A 52 -6.14 13.41 13.09
C LYS A 52 -6.42 12.21 14.00
N ASN A 53 -7.33 11.33 13.58
CA ASN A 53 -7.77 10.14 14.30
C ASN A 53 -7.68 8.93 13.36
N ILE A 54 -8.25 7.79 13.76
CA ILE A 54 -8.40 6.61 12.89
C ILE A 54 -9.06 7.05 11.56
N PRO A 55 -8.39 6.85 10.41
CA PRO A 55 -8.92 7.27 9.12
C PRO A 55 -10.24 6.57 8.81
N THR A 56 -11.25 7.35 8.43
CA THR A 56 -12.58 6.86 8.07
C THR A 56 -12.95 7.28 6.65
N CYS A 57 -13.77 6.45 6.01
CA CYS A 57 -14.27 6.68 4.67
C CYS A 57 -15.26 7.84 4.64
N LYS A 58 -15.07 8.76 3.68
CA LYS A 58 -15.95 9.92 3.49
C LYS A 58 -17.37 9.54 3.04
N TYR A 59 -17.54 8.36 2.45
CA TYR A 59 -18.80 7.94 1.85
C TYR A 59 -19.65 7.05 2.77
N CYS A 60 -19.02 6.14 3.52
CA CYS A 60 -19.74 5.19 4.38
C CYS A 60 -19.33 5.21 5.86
N GLY A 61 -18.36 6.05 6.25
CA GLY A 61 -17.91 6.19 7.64
C GLY A 61 -17.09 5.01 8.19
N SER A 62 -16.93 3.91 7.44
CA SER A 62 -16.14 2.76 7.87
C SER A 62 -14.64 3.05 7.90
N ILE A 63 -13.86 2.23 8.62
CA ILE A 63 -12.41 2.37 8.74
C ILE A 63 -11.73 2.19 7.38
N ILE A 64 -10.65 2.94 7.15
CA ILE A 64 -9.74 2.73 6.02
C ILE A 64 -8.54 1.92 6.49
N LYS A 65 -8.21 0.87 5.75
CA LYS A 65 -7.07 -0.02 6.02
C LYS A 65 -6.00 0.15 4.93
N PRO A 66 -4.70 0.12 5.29
CA PRO A 66 -3.65 0.07 4.28
C PRO A 66 -3.76 -1.18 3.41
N TYR A 67 -3.40 -1.06 2.14
CA TYR A 67 -3.38 -2.15 1.17
C TYR A 67 -2.16 -3.04 1.38
N ILE A 68 -2.04 -3.62 2.57
CA ILE A 68 -0.96 -4.54 2.92
C ILE A 68 -1.56 -5.84 3.44
N VAL A 69 -0.90 -6.95 3.12
CA VAL A 69 -1.20 -8.23 3.75
C VAL A 69 -0.23 -8.41 4.91
N ILE A 70 -0.77 -8.55 6.11
CA ILE A 70 -0.03 -8.99 7.29
C ILE A 70 -0.49 -10.42 7.56
N ILE A 71 0.44 -11.37 7.64
CA ILE A 71 0.13 -12.71 8.14
C ILE A 71 -0.16 -12.54 9.63
N SER A 72 -1.41 -12.82 10.03
CA SER A 72 -1.72 -13.00 11.43
C SER A 72 -1.31 -14.42 11.83
N PRO A 73 -0.54 -14.62 12.90
CA PRO A 73 -0.35 -15.94 13.49
C PRO A 73 -1.66 -16.52 14.03
#